data_AF-A0A3N0WGF5-F1
#
_entry.id   AF-A0A3N0WGF5-F1
#
_cell.length_a   1.000
_cell.length_b   1.000
_cell.length_c   1.000
_cell.angle_alpha   90.00
_cell.angle_beta   90.00
_cell.angle_gamma   90.00
#
_symmetry.space_group_name_H-M   'P 1'
#
loop_
_entity.id
_entity.type
_entity.pdbx_description
1 polymer ?
#
loop_
_entity_poly.entity_id
_entity_poly.type
_entity_poly.pdbx_seq_one_letter_code
_entity_poly.pdbx_strand_id
1 'polypeptide(L)'
;MELRPDIEPDLKTAASRYPEILKLILDYTAHVDLAGDENLIAYQKLESSLQQLTQKDISQFNMEWWEEEGAEVLAFRIALPDPVKLNDLTPEELEEITFRIENPVIINKDWEEQTFEEQFSLYLDDYYRQFLKLNSQ
;
A
#
# COMPACT_ATOMS: atom_id res chain seq x y z
N MET A 1 -19.42 -12.67 -1.40
CA MET A 1 -18.83 -13.87 -0.77
C MET A 1 -17.74 -13.38 0.19
N GLU A 2 -17.48 -14.05 1.32
CA GLU A 2 -16.32 -13.72 2.13
C GLU A 2 -15.10 -14.47 1.59
N LEU A 3 -14.02 -13.74 1.27
CA LEU A 3 -12.76 -14.36 0.83
C LEU A 3 -12.07 -14.99 2.05
N ARG A 4 -11.26 -16.03 1.80
CA ARG A 4 -10.43 -16.61 2.86
C ARG A 4 -9.40 -15.58 3.35
N PRO A 5 -8.98 -15.64 4.63
CA PRO A 5 -8.05 -14.66 5.21
C PRO A 5 -6.72 -14.52 4.45
N ASP A 6 -6.28 -15.56 3.74
CA ASP A 6 -5.03 -15.56 2.98
C ASP A 6 -5.12 -14.75 1.67
N ILE A 7 -6.33 -14.42 1.22
CA ILE A 7 -6.60 -13.55 0.05
C ILE A 7 -6.81 -12.10 0.51
N GLU A 8 -7.45 -11.91 1.67
CA GLU A 8 -7.75 -10.58 2.21
C GLU A 8 -6.48 -9.78 2.52
N PRO A 9 -6.46 -8.46 2.27
CA PRO A 9 -5.33 -7.61 2.64
C PRO A 9 -5.12 -7.56 4.16
N ASP A 10 -3.87 -7.70 4.63
CA ASP A 10 -3.54 -7.59 6.05
C ASP A 10 -3.46 -6.13 6.50
N LEU A 11 -4.64 -5.54 6.67
CA LEU A 11 -4.82 -4.16 7.13
C LEU A 11 -4.33 -3.92 8.55
N LYS A 12 -4.25 -4.96 9.40
CA LYS A 12 -3.76 -4.83 10.78
C LYS A 12 -2.27 -4.56 10.78
N THR A 13 -1.52 -5.31 9.98
CA THR A 13 -0.08 -5.08 9.81
C THR A 13 0.17 -3.74 9.13
N ALA A 14 -0.64 -3.38 8.13
CA ALA A 14 -0.56 -2.07 7.47
C ALA A 14 -0.76 -0.92 8.47
N ALA A 15 -1.84 -0.95 9.26
CA ALA A 15 -2.16 0.06 10.26
C ALA A 15 -1.05 0.21 11.32
N SER A 16 -0.40 -0.89 11.70
CA SER A 16 0.71 -0.86 12.67
C SER A 16 1.97 -0.20 12.12
N ARG A 17 2.26 -0.38 10.82
CA ARG A 17 3.49 0.14 10.18
C ARG A 17 3.30 1.56 9.65
N TYR A 18 2.08 1.91 9.27
CA TYR A 18 1.73 3.13 8.58
C TYR A 18 2.27 4.42 9.24
N PRO A 19 2.12 4.66 10.56
CA PRO A 19 2.57 5.91 11.16
C PRO A 19 4.08 6.12 11.06
N GLU A 20 4.86 5.05 11.16
CA GLU A 20 6.32 5.11 11.07
C GLU A 20 6.77 5.35 9.62
N ILE A 21 6.16 4.65 8.66
CA ILE A 21 6.44 4.81 7.24
C ILE A 21 6.06 6.21 6.76
N LEU A 22 4.88 6.70 7.13
CA LEU A 22 4.44 8.06 6.80
C LEU A 22 5.43 9.10 7.33
N LYS A 23 5.86 8.94 8.58
CA LYS A 23 6.85 9.84 9.18
C LYS A 23 8.17 9.82 8.40
N LEU A 24 8.68 8.64 8.04
CA LEU A 24 9.93 8.53 7.27
C LEU A 24 9.84 9.25 5.91
N ILE A 25 8.70 9.11 5.23
CA ILE A 25 8.45 9.78 3.95
C ILE A 25 8.41 11.30 4.15
N LEU A 26 7.62 11.79 5.11
CA LEU A 26 7.50 13.23 5.39
C LEU A 26 8.83 13.87 5.84
N ASP A 27 9.60 13.17 6.69
CA ASP A 27 10.92 13.62 7.15
C ASP A 27 11.89 13.74 5.95
N TYR A 28 11.81 12.82 4.99
CA TYR A 28 12.59 12.89 3.76
C TYR A 28 12.12 14.02 2.83
N THR A 29 10.81 14.19 2.61
CA THR A 29 10.26 15.31 1.82
C THR A 29 10.74 16.64 2.37
N ALA A 30 10.60 16.84 3.69
CA ALA A 30 11.05 18.06 4.35
C ALA A 30 12.56 18.28 4.24
N HIS A 31 13.36 17.20 4.26
CA HIS A 31 14.80 17.28 4.05
C HIS A 31 15.15 17.74 2.63
N VAL A 32 14.52 17.15 1.62
CA VAL A 32 14.72 17.49 0.20
C VAL A 32 14.30 18.94 -0.07
N ASP A 33 13.17 19.38 0.46
CA ASP A 33 12.69 20.76 0.30
C ASP A 33 13.67 21.80 0.89
N LEU A 34 14.35 21.46 1.99
CA LEU A 34 15.25 22.37 2.68
C LEU A 34 16.69 22.36 2.12
N ALA A 35 17.20 21.20 1.76
CA ALA A 35 18.63 21.00 1.48
C ALA A 35 18.91 20.34 0.11
N GLY A 36 17.89 19.82 -0.56
CA GLY A 36 18.05 18.95 -1.73
C GLY A 36 18.68 17.60 -1.37
N ASP A 37 18.69 16.67 -2.33
CA ASP A 37 19.40 15.39 -2.21
C ASP A 37 20.02 14.97 -3.56
N GLU A 38 20.86 15.84 -4.14
CA GLU A 38 21.46 15.62 -5.47
C GLU A 38 22.27 14.32 -5.58
N ASN A 39 22.79 13.83 -4.45
CA ASN A 39 23.58 12.59 -4.37
C ASN A 39 22.76 11.36 -3.94
N LEU A 40 21.45 11.51 -3.73
CA LEU A 40 20.52 10.45 -3.31
C LEU A 40 20.90 9.77 -1.98
N ILE A 41 21.62 10.47 -1.09
CA ILE A 41 22.09 9.89 0.18
C ILE A 41 20.95 9.77 1.17
N ALA A 42 20.08 10.79 1.24
CA ALA A 42 18.90 10.75 2.11
C ALA A 42 17.88 9.75 1.56
N TYR A 43 17.73 9.68 0.24
CA TYR A 43 16.90 8.70 -0.45
C TYR A 43 17.32 7.26 -0.12
N GLN A 44 18.60 6.92 -0.27
CA GLN A 44 19.11 5.57 0.04
C GLN A 44 18.88 5.17 1.51
N LYS A 45 18.93 6.13 2.44
CA LYS A 45 18.62 5.89 3.85
C LYS A 45 17.14 5.63 4.07
N LEU A 46 16.27 6.39 3.41
CA LEU A 46 14.84 6.17 3.44
C LEU A 46 14.51 4.78 2.88
N GLU A 47 15.02 4.45 1.69
CA GLU A 47 14.85 3.17 1.03
C GLU A 47 15.27 2.00 1.93
N SER A 48 16.47 2.09 2.53
CA SER A 48 16.97 1.08 3.46
C SER A 48 16.09 0.92 4.69
N SER A 49 15.56 2.02 5.24
CA SER A 49 14.70 2.00 6.42
C SER A 49 13.34 1.36 6.11
N LEU A 50 12.73 1.74 4.98
CA LEU A 50 11.47 1.17 4.51
C LEU A 50 11.61 -0.33 4.18
N GLN A 51 12.72 -0.72 3.54
CA GLN A 51 13.03 -2.12 3.26
C GLN A 51 13.18 -2.93 4.56
N GLN A 52 13.82 -2.39 5.59
CA GLN A 52 13.93 -3.06 6.90
C GLN A 52 12.58 -3.24 7.59
N LEU A 53 11.70 -2.25 7.51
CA LEU A 53 10.37 -2.27 8.13
C LEU A 53 9.38 -3.21 7.43
N THR A 54 9.47 -3.32 6.11
CA THR A 54 8.46 -4.00 5.29
C THR A 54 8.95 -5.29 4.67
N GLN A 55 10.27 -5.49 4.59
CA GLN A 55 10.94 -6.55 3.83
C GLN A 55 10.65 -6.51 2.32
N LYS A 56 10.14 -5.38 1.81
CA LYS A 56 9.83 -5.18 0.41
C LYS A 56 10.99 -4.59 -0.36
N ASP A 57 11.01 -4.85 -1.66
CA ASP A 57 11.78 -4.03 -2.60
C ASP A 57 11.09 -2.67 -2.71
N ILE A 58 11.78 -1.60 -2.30
CA ILE A 58 11.19 -0.26 -2.29
C ILE A 58 11.31 0.41 -3.65
N SER A 59 12.23 -0.06 -4.51
CA SER A 59 12.43 0.48 -5.86
C SER A 59 11.21 0.31 -6.77
N GLN A 60 10.28 -0.59 -6.42
CA GLN A 60 9.01 -0.78 -7.14
C GLN A 60 8.03 0.38 -6.93
N PHE A 61 8.17 1.13 -5.84
CA PHE A 61 7.36 2.30 -5.57
C PHE A 61 8.04 3.50 -6.20
N ASN A 62 7.38 4.14 -7.17
CA ASN A 62 7.91 5.37 -7.72
C ASN A 62 7.73 6.48 -6.70
N MET A 63 8.84 6.93 -6.12
CA MET A 63 8.85 7.95 -5.07
C MET A 63 8.60 9.36 -5.62
N GLU A 64 8.56 9.56 -6.94
CA GLU A 64 8.05 10.77 -7.57
C GLU A 64 6.50 10.82 -7.52
N TRP A 65 5.82 9.69 -7.29
CA TRP A 65 4.34 9.61 -7.29
C TRP A 65 3.70 10.16 -6.03
N TRP A 66 4.48 10.46 -4.99
CA TRP A 66 4.00 11.20 -3.83
C TRP A 66 3.47 12.60 -4.18
N GLU A 67 3.83 13.16 -5.36
CA GLU A 67 3.34 14.44 -5.85
C GLU A 67 1.94 14.32 -6.47
N GLU A 68 1.57 13.12 -6.95
CA GLU A 68 0.26 12.88 -7.59
C GLU A 68 -0.78 12.32 -6.61
N GLU A 69 -0.40 11.34 -5.77
CA GLU A 69 -1.35 10.66 -4.85
C GLU A 69 -1.17 11.06 -3.37
N GLY A 70 -0.10 11.78 -3.02
CA GLY A 70 0.19 12.18 -1.64
C GLY A 70 1.02 11.16 -0.85
N ALA A 71 1.72 11.65 0.18
CA ALA A 71 2.58 10.85 1.05
C ALA A 71 1.79 9.81 1.85
N GLU A 72 0.52 10.10 2.15
CA GLU A 72 -0.40 9.24 2.88
C GLU A 72 -0.72 7.96 2.10
N VAL A 73 -1.03 8.08 0.80
CA VAL A 73 -1.35 6.93 -0.04
C VAL A 73 -0.11 6.08 -0.29
N LEU A 74 1.04 6.72 -0.56
CA LEU A 74 2.31 6.02 -0.71
C LEU A 74 2.68 5.26 0.57
N ALA A 75 2.52 5.89 1.74
CA ALA A 75 2.79 5.25 3.01
C ALA A 75 1.91 4.02 3.23
N PHE A 76 0.62 4.10 2.87
CA PHE A 76 -0.30 2.98 2.93
C PHE A 76 0.13 1.82 2.02
N ARG A 77 0.44 2.10 0.74
CA ARG A 77 0.89 1.08 -0.23
C ARG A 77 2.15 0.35 0.24
N ILE A 78 3.10 1.07 0.85
CA ILE A 78 4.32 0.49 1.39
C ILE A 78 4.03 -0.32 2.66
N ALA A 79 3.13 0.17 3.53
CA ALA A 79 2.78 -0.48 4.78
C ALA A 79 2.03 -1.81 4.59
N LEU A 80 1.16 -1.88 3.57
CA LEU A 80 0.35 -3.04 3.26
C LEU A 80 1.23 -4.23 2.84
N PRO A 81 1.13 -5.43 3.44
CA PRO A 81 1.90 -6.59 3.00
C PRO A 81 1.62 -7.01 1.54
N ASP A 82 2.59 -7.63 0.89
CA ASP A 82 2.42 -8.13 -0.48
C ASP A 82 1.45 -9.32 -0.52
N PRO A 83 0.65 -9.46 -1.60
CA PRO A 83 -0.21 -10.63 -1.78
C PRO A 83 0.61 -11.92 -1.88
N VAL A 84 0.03 -13.02 -1.42
CA VAL A 84 0.65 -14.34 -1.46
C VAL A 84 0.21 -15.14 -2.69
N LYS A 85 1.09 -16.03 -3.17
CA LYS A 85 0.76 -16.98 -4.23
C LYS A 85 0.00 -18.17 -3.64
N LEU A 86 -1.18 -18.43 -4.16
CA LEU A 86 -2.04 -19.56 -3.81
C LEU A 86 -2.14 -20.52 -4.99
N ASN A 87 -2.25 -21.83 -4.72
CA ASN A 87 -2.29 -22.87 -5.76
C ASN A 87 -3.71 -23.39 -6.03
N ASP A 88 -4.69 -23.00 -5.22
CA ASP A 88 -6.04 -23.56 -5.14
C ASP A 88 -7.12 -22.46 -5.15
N LEU A 89 -6.98 -21.48 -6.04
CA LEU A 89 -7.99 -20.45 -6.24
C LEU A 89 -9.23 -21.01 -6.94
N THR A 90 -10.40 -20.76 -6.38
CA THR A 90 -11.67 -21.15 -7.00
C THR A 90 -12.18 -20.06 -7.96
N PRO A 91 -13.01 -20.42 -8.96
CA PRO A 91 -13.65 -19.43 -9.83
C PRO A 91 -14.48 -18.39 -9.07
N GLU A 92 -15.13 -18.78 -7.97
CA GLU A 92 -15.93 -17.88 -7.14
C GLU A 92 -15.05 -16.86 -6.39
N GLU A 93 -13.86 -17.26 -5.93
CA GLU A 93 -12.90 -16.35 -5.32
C GLU A 93 -12.39 -15.31 -6.34
N LEU A 94 -12.12 -15.74 -7.58
CA LEU A 94 -11.71 -14.85 -8.67
C LEU A 94 -12.83 -13.86 -9.06
N GLU A 95 -14.08 -14.34 -9.10
CA GLU A 95 -15.25 -13.50 -9.38
C GLU A 95 -15.43 -12.44 -8.29
N GLU A 96 -15.33 -12.83 -7.01
CA GLU A 96 -15.43 -11.89 -5.88
C GLU A 96 -14.30 -10.86 -5.89
N ILE A 97 -13.04 -11.25 -6.17
CA ILE A 97 -11.92 -10.31 -6.29
C ILE A 97 -12.18 -9.30 -7.42
N THR A 98 -12.61 -9.79 -8.58
CA THR A 98 -12.92 -8.93 -9.73
C THR A 98 -14.07 -7.98 -9.41
N PHE A 99 -15.12 -8.49 -8.75
CA PHE A 99 -16.25 -7.68 -8.31
C PHE A 99 -15.82 -6.53 -7.39
N ARG A 100 -14.94 -6.78 -6.41
CA ARG A 100 -14.43 -5.74 -5.50
C ARG A 100 -13.59 -4.68 -6.20
N ILE A 101 -12.81 -5.07 -7.22
CA ILE A 101 -12.07 -4.11 -8.07
C ILE A 101 -13.02 -3.22 -8.86
N GLU A 102 -14.11 -3.79 -9.42
CA GLU A 102 -15.07 -3.06 -10.25
C GLU A 102 -16.08 -2.24 -9.44
N ASN A 103 -16.30 -2.59 -8.17
CA ASN A 103 -17.29 -1.98 -7.28
C ASN A 103 -16.60 -1.42 -6.02
N PRO A 104 -15.78 -0.36 -6.15
CA PRO A 104 -15.09 0.22 -5.02
C PRO A 104 -16.07 0.76 -3.98
N VAL A 105 -15.77 0.55 -2.70
CA VAL A 105 -16.60 1.02 -1.59
C VAL A 105 -16.35 2.51 -1.38
N ILE A 106 -17.35 3.33 -1.67
CA ILE A 106 -17.32 4.78 -1.43
C ILE A 106 -17.75 5.05 0.01
N ILE A 107 -16.82 5.57 0.82
CA ILE A 107 -17.10 5.96 2.19
C ILE A 107 -17.61 7.41 2.23
N ASN A 108 -18.80 7.60 2.77
CA ASN A 108 -19.48 8.90 2.83
C ASN A 108 -19.41 9.45 4.27
N LYS A 109 -18.17 9.65 4.75
CA LYS A 109 -17.83 10.18 6.07
C LYS A 109 -16.64 11.13 5.93
N ASP A 110 -16.50 12.07 6.85
CA ASP A 110 -15.30 12.91 6.92
C ASP A 110 -14.07 12.07 7.28
N TRP A 111 -12.90 12.43 6.75
CA TRP A 111 -11.66 11.66 6.90
C TRP A 111 -11.32 11.31 8.36
N GLU A 112 -11.55 12.24 9.29
CA GLU A 112 -11.29 12.06 10.73
C GLU A 112 -12.25 11.07 11.40
N GLU A 113 -13.41 10.83 10.81
CA GLU A 113 -14.42 9.90 11.31
C GLU A 113 -14.28 8.49 10.72
N GLN A 114 -13.39 8.34 9.73
CA GLN A 114 -13.13 7.07 9.07
C GLN A 114 -12.13 6.23 9.86
N THR A 115 -12.39 4.92 9.88
CA THR A 115 -11.38 3.94 10.28
C THR A 115 -10.23 3.88 9.26
N PHE A 116 -9.09 3.32 9.65
CA PHE A 116 -7.96 3.13 8.74
C PHE A 116 -8.34 2.35 7.47
N GLU A 117 -9.16 1.31 7.60
CA GLU A 117 -9.67 0.55 6.46
C GLU A 117 -10.55 1.39 5.53
N GLU A 118 -11.42 2.21 6.10
CA GLU A 118 -12.30 3.10 5.35
C GLU A 118 -11.51 4.18 4.59
N GLN A 119 -10.47 4.75 5.21
CA GLN A 119 -9.61 5.77 4.60
C GLN A 119 -8.90 5.26 3.34
N PHE A 120 -8.55 3.97 3.32
CA PHE A 120 -7.77 3.38 2.24
C PHE A 120 -8.53 2.37 1.38
N SER A 121 -9.85 2.24 1.56
CA SER A 121 -10.68 1.24 0.86
C SER A 121 -10.56 1.35 -0.67
N LEU A 122 -10.45 2.58 -1.18
CA LEU A 122 -10.33 2.86 -2.61
C LEU A 122 -8.98 2.40 -3.21
N TYR A 123 -7.94 2.24 -2.39
CA TYR A 123 -6.61 1.83 -2.84
C TYR A 123 -6.36 0.32 -2.71
N LEU A 124 -7.34 -0.43 -2.20
CA LEU A 124 -7.25 -1.89 -2.11
C LEU A 124 -7.36 -2.57 -3.47
N ASP A 125 -7.88 -1.89 -4.50
CA ASP A 125 -7.96 -2.45 -5.85
C ASP A 125 -6.58 -2.79 -6.39
N ASP A 126 -5.56 -1.98 -6.11
CA ASP A 126 -4.18 -2.22 -6.50
C ASP A 126 -3.65 -3.53 -5.90
N TYR A 127 -3.90 -3.78 -4.61
CA TYR A 127 -3.56 -5.04 -3.95
C TYR A 127 -4.23 -6.23 -4.66
N TYR A 128 -5.53 -6.15 -4.95
CA TYR A 128 -6.24 -7.22 -5.63
C TYR A 128 -5.74 -7.44 -7.07
N ARG A 129 -5.38 -6.39 -7.80
CA ARG A 129 -4.77 -6.50 -9.13
C ARG A 129 -3.41 -7.18 -9.06
N GLN A 130 -2.58 -6.84 -8.07
CA GLN A 130 -1.30 -7.52 -7.84
C GLN A 130 -1.52 -9.00 -7.48
N PHE A 131 -2.50 -9.30 -6.63
CA PHE A 131 -2.88 -10.66 -6.28
C PHE A 131 -3.28 -11.47 -7.52
N LEU A 132 -4.15 -10.93 -8.37
CA LEU A 132 -4.55 -11.58 -9.63
C LEU A 132 -3.36 -11.79 -10.56
N LYS A 133 -2.45 -10.81 -10.68
CA LYS A 133 -1.25 -10.92 -11.52
C LYS A 133 -0.30 -12.01 -11.02
N LEU A 134 -0.16 -12.17 -9.71
CA LEU A 134 0.68 -13.19 -9.09
C LEU A 134 0.14 -14.62 -9.31
N ASN A 135 -1.19 -14.74 -9.38
CA ASN A 135 -1.90 -16.02 -9.40
C ASN A 135 -2.49 -16.40 -10.78
N SER A 136 -2.40 -15.55 -11.79
CA SER A 136 -2.87 -15.82 -13.16
C SER A 136 -1.86 -16.57 -14.05
N GLN A 137 -0.87 -17.23 -13.45
CA GLN A 137 0.14 -18.05 -14.14
C GLN A 137 -0.10 -19.55 -14.01
#